data_AF-A0AAW5SCR5-F1
#
_entry.id   AF-A0AAW5SCR5-F1
#
_cell.length_a   1.000
_cell.length_b   1.000
_cell.length_c   1.000
_cell.angle_alpha   90.00
_cell.angle_beta   90.00
_cell.angle_gamma   90.00
#
_symmetry.space_group_name_H-M   'P 1'
#
loop_
_entity.id
_entity.type
_entity.pdbx_description
1 polymer ?
#
loop_
_entity_poly.entity_id
_entity_poly.type
_entity_poly.pdbx_seq_one_letter_code
_entity_poly.pdbx_strand_id
1 'polypeptide(L)'
;MRRNSITAAIAAGAVAVGALITTTAPAAHAEKLSDQTIKSECKAAGGTYNKKGTVSTCGYKDASGKLNIDYYSGGHYVTTLT
;
A
#
# COMPACT_ATOMS: atom_id res chain seq x y z
N MET A 1 20.03 -9.30 -33.32
CA MET A 1 18.86 -9.55 -32.44
C MET A 1 19.05 -8.79 -31.13
N ARG A 2 18.10 -7.91 -30.80
CA ARG A 2 18.04 -7.13 -29.55
C ARG A 2 17.75 -8.06 -28.36
N ARG A 3 18.48 -7.92 -27.26
CA ARG A 3 17.98 -8.27 -25.92
C ARG A 3 18.29 -7.13 -24.96
N ASN A 4 17.20 -6.49 -24.57
CA ASN A 4 17.08 -5.35 -23.69
C ASN A 4 17.04 -5.90 -22.25
N SER A 5 18.06 -5.63 -21.44
CA SER A 5 18.06 -5.98 -20.01
C SER A 5 18.18 -4.71 -19.18
N ILE A 6 17.15 -3.87 -19.29
CA ILE A 6 16.88 -2.85 -18.27
C ILE A 6 16.04 -3.58 -17.23
N THR A 7 16.44 -3.54 -15.96
CA THR A 7 15.64 -2.92 -14.88
C THR A 7 15.94 -3.55 -13.51
N ALA A 8 16.44 -2.67 -12.64
CA ALA A 8 16.28 -2.61 -11.19
C ALA A 8 16.82 -3.76 -10.33
N ALA A 9 17.99 -3.50 -9.73
CA ALA A 9 18.35 -4.02 -8.42
C ALA A 9 17.35 -3.50 -7.38
N ILE A 10 16.50 -4.38 -6.87
CA ILE A 10 15.54 -4.07 -5.82
C ILE A 10 16.29 -4.19 -4.50
N ALA A 11 16.66 -3.05 -3.92
CA ALA A 11 17.26 -2.99 -2.59
C ALA A 11 16.26 -3.55 -1.56
N ALA A 12 16.59 -4.71 -0.99
CA ALA A 12 15.91 -5.29 0.16
C ALA A 12 16.20 -4.45 1.41
N GLY A 13 15.41 -3.39 1.62
CA GLY A 13 15.38 -2.63 2.86
C GLY A 13 14.37 -3.25 3.83
N ALA A 14 14.78 -4.27 4.58
CA ALA A 14 14.03 -4.72 5.74
C ALA A 14 14.17 -3.67 6.85
N VAL A 15 13.08 -2.93 7.13
CA VAL A 15 12.97 -2.13 8.35
C VAL A 15 11.78 -2.68 9.13
N ALA A 16 12.10 -3.56 10.07
CA ALA A 16 11.19 -3.89 11.15
C ALA A 16 11.21 -2.76 12.19
N VAL A 17 10.12 -2.69 12.95
CA VAL A 17 9.89 -1.96 14.21
C VAL A 17 9.16 -0.63 14.08
N GLY A 18 7.89 -0.67 14.51
CA GLY A 18 7.08 0.49 14.84
C GLY A 18 5.71 0.04 15.35
N ALA A 19 5.64 -0.26 16.65
CA ALA A 19 4.44 -0.70 17.36
C ALA A 19 3.20 0.13 17.00
N LEU A 20 2.16 -0.52 16.48
CA LEU A 20 0.83 0.09 16.35
C LEU A 20 0.11 -0.06 17.69
N ILE A 21 0.14 1.04 18.42
CA ILE A 21 -0.60 1.30 19.64
C ILE A 21 -2.09 1.08 19.34
N THR A 22 -2.73 0.26 20.17
CA THR A 22 -4.17 0.04 20.24
C THR A 22 -4.95 1.35 20.18
N THR A 23 -6.05 1.40 19.42
CA THR A 23 -7.41 1.78 19.87
C THR A 23 -8.25 2.39 18.74
N THR A 24 -9.52 1.97 18.73
CA THR A 24 -10.65 2.37 17.87
C THR A 24 -10.66 1.76 16.47
N ALA A 25 -11.52 0.75 16.29
CA ALA A 25 -12.16 0.51 15.00
C ALA A 25 -13.32 1.52 14.90
N PRO A 26 -13.23 2.58 14.09
CA PRO A 26 -14.38 3.42 13.84
C PRO A 26 -15.30 2.65 12.90
N ALA A 27 -16.59 2.64 13.23
CA ALA A 27 -17.65 2.15 12.38
C ALA A 27 -17.50 2.72 10.95
N ALA A 28 -17.83 1.87 9.98
CA ALA A 28 -17.75 2.04 8.53
C ALA A 28 -18.56 3.24 7.97
N HIS A 29 -18.19 4.46 8.36
CA HIS A 29 -18.33 5.64 7.54
C HIS A 29 -16.96 5.81 6.91
N ALA A 30 -16.81 5.44 5.64
CA ALA A 30 -15.57 5.66 4.89
C ALA A 30 -15.39 7.17 4.68
N GLU A 31 -15.08 7.89 5.76
CA GLU A 31 -14.47 9.21 5.71
C GLU A 31 -13.33 9.10 4.73
N LYS A 32 -13.28 10.06 3.81
CA LYS A 32 -12.31 10.12 2.74
C LYS A 32 -10.91 10.04 3.39
N LEU A 33 -10.24 8.90 3.26
CA LEU A 33 -8.92 8.75 3.84
C LEU A 33 -7.99 9.74 3.14
N SER A 34 -7.24 10.49 3.95
CA SER A 34 -6.18 11.32 3.39
C SER A 34 -5.13 10.42 2.75
N ASP A 35 -4.51 10.88 1.66
CA ASP A 35 -3.41 10.15 1.02
C ASP A 35 -2.26 9.89 2.01
N GLN A 36 -2.09 10.76 3.02
CA GLN A 36 -1.11 10.57 4.08
C GLN A 36 -1.47 9.39 4.99
N THR A 37 -2.75 9.24 5.34
CA THR A 37 -3.27 8.09 6.11
C THR A 37 -3.05 6.81 5.33
N ILE A 38 -3.50 6.74 4.07
CA ILE A 38 -3.35 5.56 3.21
C ILE A 38 -1.87 5.20 3.06
N LYS A 39 -1.01 6.19 2.84
CA LYS A 39 0.45 5.98 2.77
C LYS A 39 1.03 5.45 4.07
N SER A 40 0.60 5.99 5.21
CA SER A 40 1.07 5.57 6.54
C SER A 40 0.64 4.13 6.84
N GLU A 41 -0.63 3.80 6.60
CA GLU A 41 -1.17 2.45 6.80
C GLU A 41 -0.53 1.45 5.84
N CYS A 42 -0.37 1.83 4.57
CA CYS A 42 0.31 0.99 3.59
C CYS A 42 1.74 0.65 4.01
N LYS A 43 2.47 1.64 4.52
CA LYS A 43 3.82 1.43 5.04
C LYS A 43 3.81 0.56 6.30
N ALA A 44 2.83 0.73 7.18
CA ALA A 44 2.67 -0.09 8.37
C ALA A 44 2.37 -1.56 8.03
N ALA A 45 1.65 -1.81 6.92
CA ALA A 45 1.44 -3.14 6.36
C ALA A 45 2.68 -3.72 5.63
N GLY A 46 3.81 -3.01 5.61
CA GLY A 46 4.99 -3.41 4.84
C GLY A 46 4.80 -3.32 3.32
N GLY A 47 3.78 -2.56 2.89
CA GLY A 47 3.44 -2.34 1.50
C GLY A 47 4.15 -1.15 0.87
N THR A 48 3.99 -1.05 -0.45
CA THR A 48 4.46 0.06 -1.28
C THR A 48 3.27 0.93 -1.68
N TYR A 49 3.30 2.19 -1.24
CA TYR A 49 2.31 3.18 -1.62
C TYR A 49 2.67 3.84 -2.95
N ASN A 50 1.72 3.93 -3.88
CA ASN A 50 1.89 4.61 -5.15
C ASN A 50 0.65 5.48 -5.47
N LYS A 51 0.86 6.71 -5.93
CA LYS A 51 -0.22 7.66 -6.22
C LYS A 51 -0.08 8.23 -7.62
N LYS A 52 -1.19 8.25 -8.37
CA LYS A 52 -1.31 8.87 -9.70
C LYS A 52 -2.59 9.71 -9.76
N GLY A 53 -2.42 11.04 -9.75
CA GLY A 53 -3.54 11.97 -9.78
C GLY A 53 -4.44 11.82 -8.55
N THR A 54 -5.72 11.52 -8.77
CA THR A 54 -6.70 11.25 -7.71
C THR A 54 -6.66 9.81 -7.21
N VAL A 55 -5.98 8.90 -7.90
CA VAL A 55 -5.94 7.48 -7.53
C VAL A 55 -4.66 7.20 -6.74
N SER A 56 -4.81 6.55 -5.60
CA SER A 56 -3.72 6.01 -4.78
C SER A 56 -3.86 4.49 -4.65
N THR A 57 -2.75 3.80 -4.48
CA THR A 57 -2.69 2.34 -4.40
C THR A 57 -1.73 1.93 -3.30
N CYS A 58 -2.05 0.85 -2.61
CA CYS A 58 -1.16 0.20 -1.65
C CYS A 58 -0.93 -1.25 -2.05
N GLY A 59 0.30 -1.59 -2.45
CA GLY A 59 0.69 -2.97 -2.73
C GLY A 59 1.38 -3.62 -1.54
N TYR A 60 0.80 -4.64 -0.92
CA TYR A 60 1.38 -5.38 0.22
C TYR A 60 1.36 -6.89 -0.04
N LYS A 61 2.24 -7.63 0.64
CA LYS A 61 2.21 -9.10 0.61
C LYS A 61 1.50 -9.61 1.85
N ASP A 62 0.54 -10.51 1.68
CA ASP A 62 -0.06 -11.21 2.81
C ASP A 62 0.88 -12.28 3.40
N ALA A 63 0.44 -12.93 4.48
CA ALA A 63 1.19 -13.99 5.14
C ALA A 63 1.48 -15.21 4.25
N SER A 64 0.73 -15.39 3.15
CA SER A 64 0.95 -16.44 2.16
C SER A 64 1.96 -16.02 1.07
N GLY A 65 2.46 -14.79 1.13
CA GLY A 65 3.38 -14.21 0.14
C GLY A 65 2.67 -13.70 -1.13
N LYS A 66 1.34 -13.69 -1.17
CA LYS A 66 0.57 -13.20 -2.31
C LYS A 66 0.53 -11.68 -2.29
N LEU A 67 0.75 -11.07 -3.45
CA LEU A 67 0.69 -9.62 -3.62
C LEU A 67 -0.77 -9.18 -3.70
N ASN A 68 -1.19 -8.31 -2.79
CA ASN A 68 -2.47 -7.64 -2.79
C ASN A 68 -2.23 -6.15 -3.07
N ILE A 69 -3.09 -5.53 -3.89
CA ILE A 69 -3.00 -4.13 -4.28
C ILE A 69 -4.35 -3.48 -4.01
N ASP A 70 -4.44 -2.71 -2.93
CA ASP A 70 -5.62 -1.92 -2.62
C ASP A 70 -5.64 -0.64 -3.47
N TYR A 71 -6.77 -0.36 -4.11
CA TYR A 71 -7.01 0.83 -4.90
C TYR A 71 -7.89 1.80 -4.13
N TYR A 72 -7.45 3.05 -4.11
CA TYR A 72 -8.15 4.18 -3.52
C TYR A 72 -8.36 5.26 -4.59
N SER A 73 -9.57 5.76 -4.74
CA SER A 73 -9.90 6.86 -5.65
C SER A 73 -10.40 8.04 -4.86
N GLY A 74 -9.67 9.14 -4.94
CA GLY A 74 -9.94 10.35 -4.16
C GLY A 74 -9.93 10.08 -2.66
N GLY A 75 -9.20 9.09 -2.15
CA GLY A 75 -9.22 8.72 -0.73
C GLY A 75 -10.33 7.74 -0.32
N HIS A 76 -11.16 7.27 -1.26
CA HIS A 76 -12.11 6.20 -1.01
C HIS A 76 -11.53 4.87 -1.47
N TYR A 77 -11.58 3.85 -0.61
CA TYR A 77 -11.27 2.49 -1.02
C TYR A 77 -12.25 2.04 -2.12
N VAL A 78 -11.71 1.49 -3.21
CA VAL A 78 -12.44 1.05 -4.40
C VAL A 78 -12.47 -0.46 -4.48
N THR A 79 -11.28 -1.09 -4.46
CA THR A 79 -11.14 -2.55 -4.66
C THR A 79 -9.73 -3.01 -4.28
N THR A 80 -9.56 -4.31 -4.07
CA THR A 80 -8.25 -4.96 -3.93
C THR A 80 -8.02 -5.89 -5.12
N LEU A 81 -6.86 -5.76 -5.77
CA LEU A 81 -6.38 -6.69 -6.81
C LEU A 81 -5.36 -7.65 -6.21
N THR A 82 -5.33 -8.89 -6.68
CA THR A 82 -4.50 -9.95 -6.09
C THR A 82 -3.91 -10.89 -7.13
#